data_AF-A0A803XPC8-F1
#
_entry.id   AF-A0A803XPC8-F1
#
_cell.length_a   1.000
_cell.length_b   1.000
_cell.length_c   1.000
_cell.angle_alpha   90.00
_cell.angle_beta   90.00
_cell.angle_gamma   90.00
#
_symmetry.space_group_name_H-M   'P 1'
#
loop_
_entity.id
_entity.type
_entity.pdbx_description
1 polymer ?
#
loop_
_entity_poly.entity_id
_entity_poly.type
_entity_poly.pdbx_seq_one_letter_code
_entity_poly.pdbx_strand_id
1 'polypeptide(L)'
;RFKCGLSGPVLDVLRCRPGWQQARNEEEWDFLWCDVTWLRENFDHVYLEEHVRICHFRNHYELSRKNYLVKNLKRFRKQLEREAGKLEAARCDFFPKTFELPSEYHLFVEEFRKKPGTTWIMKPVGRSQGKGIFLFRKLKDIFDWKMVSMTVCSLERGNCLFVFPQDGGRTNEQKDETQIETYVVQRYIENPYLIGGRKFDLRVYILVTSYSPLKAWLYRDGFARFSSMRFTLNSIDDHYVHLTNVAVQKTAPDYDPEKGCKWMIQQLRQYLTAKHGTGLVEVLFADMDNIFIKSLQSVQKVIISDKRCFELYGYDILIDQDLKPWLLEVNASPSLAASSQEDYELKCHLLEDTLHVVDMEGRWAKMLSTLSRFLLLCEGVHMFSLLGKRLEGAKLYSC
;
A
#
# COMPACT_ATOMS: atom_id res chain seq x y z
N ARG A 1 -12.92 3.78 26.79
CA ARG A 1 -11.68 4.56 27.02
C ARG A 1 -10.72 4.32 25.87
N PHE A 2 -10.08 5.36 25.33
CA PHE A 2 -9.18 5.21 24.18
C PHE A 2 -7.78 5.75 24.46
N LYS A 3 -6.79 5.18 23.78
CA LYS A 3 -5.42 5.70 23.66
C LYS A 3 -5.13 5.95 22.19
N CYS A 4 -4.44 7.04 21.89
CA CYS A 4 -4.06 7.41 20.53
C CYS A 4 -2.60 7.84 20.51
N GLY A 5 -1.77 7.15 19.71
CA GLY A 5 -0.36 7.49 19.49
C GLY A 5 -0.14 8.53 18.39
N LEU A 6 -1.21 9.02 17.76
CA LEU A 6 -1.15 9.96 16.64
C LEU A 6 -1.83 11.28 16.99
N SER A 7 -1.45 12.34 16.27
CA SER A 7 -2.08 13.65 16.33
C SER A 7 -2.92 13.93 15.08
N GLY A 8 -3.66 15.04 15.09
CA GLY A 8 -4.50 15.47 13.97
C GLY A 8 -5.83 14.70 13.90
N PRO A 9 -6.34 14.40 12.68
CA PRO A 9 -7.70 13.90 12.48
C PRO A 9 -8.08 12.68 13.34
N VAL A 10 -7.13 11.77 13.57
CA VAL A 10 -7.37 10.56 14.40
C VAL A 10 -7.72 10.94 15.83
N LEU A 11 -6.92 11.82 16.44
CA LEU A 11 -7.14 12.24 17.81
C LEU A 11 -8.41 13.08 17.94
N ASP A 12 -8.66 13.96 16.96
CA ASP A 12 -9.84 14.82 16.94
C ASP A 12 -11.13 13.98 16.87
N VAL A 13 -11.21 13.02 15.96
CA VAL A 13 -12.36 12.11 15.82
C VAL A 13 -12.58 11.29 17.09
N LEU A 14 -11.51 10.75 17.69
CA LEU A 14 -11.63 9.97 18.93
C LEU A 14 -12.13 10.82 20.11
N ARG A 15 -11.74 12.10 20.19
CA ARG A 15 -12.21 13.05 21.22
C ARG A 15 -13.65 13.49 21.01
N CYS A 16 -14.06 13.67 19.76
CA CYS A 16 -15.42 14.08 19.42
C CYS A 16 -16.43 12.93 19.51
N ARG A 17 -15.98 11.67 19.58
CA ARG A 17 -16.89 10.51 19.63
C ARG A 17 -17.65 10.45 20.98
N PRO A 18 -18.99 10.48 20.98
CA PRO A 18 -19.77 10.47 22.22
C PRO A 18 -19.50 9.26 23.11
N GLY A 19 -19.29 9.48 24.41
CA GLY A 19 -19.00 8.42 25.38
C GLY A 19 -17.55 7.93 25.39
N TRP A 20 -16.72 8.39 24.45
CA TRP A 20 -15.30 8.06 24.43
C TRP A 20 -14.51 9.04 25.30
N GLN A 21 -13.62 8.49 26.11
CA GLN A 21 -12.76 9.25 27.00
C GLN A 21 -11.31 8.82 26.80
N GLN A 22 -10.42 9.80 26.69
CA GLN A 22 -8.99 9.54 26.56
C GLN A 22 -8.48 8.93 27.88
N ALA A 23 -7.80 7.79 27.78
CA ALA A 23 -7.21 7.10 28.92
C ALA A 23 -6.12 7.98 29.56
N ARG A 24 -6.10 8.04 30.90
CA ARG A 24 -5.11 8.79 31.68
C ARG A 24 -3.90 7.94 32.09
N ASN A 25 -4.13 6.65 32.29
CA ASN A 25 -3.12 5.68 32.69
C ASN A 25 -2.62 4.90 31.46
N GLU A 26 -1.37 4.44 31.49
CA GLU A 26 -0.78 3.79 30.32
C GLU A 26 -1.34 2.39 30.02
N GLU A 27 -1.86 1.72 31.05
CA GLU A 27 -2.25 0.30 31.02
C GLU A 27 -3.76 0.08 30.87
N GLU A 28 -4.58 1.12 31.02
CA GLU A 28 -6.04 0.97 31.12
C GLU A 28 -6.78 1.64 29.95
N TRP A 29 -6.99 0.89 28.87
CA TRP A 29 -7.65 1.35 27.65
C TRP A 29 -8.41 0.22 26.96
N ASP A 30 -9.52 0.57 26.30
CA ASP A 30 -10.38 -0.40 25.61
C ASP A 30 -10.17 -0.33 24.08
N PHE A 31 -9.62 0.79 23.60
CA PHE A 31 -9.31 1.03 22.20
C PHE A 31 -7.95 1.71 22.05
N LEU A 32 -7.10 1.20 21.16
CA LEU A 32 -5.81 1.79 20.84
C LEU A 32 -5.68 2.06 19.35
N TRP A 33 -5.49 3.32 19.00
CA TRP A 33 -4.98 3.71 17.69
C TRP A 33 -3.50 4.05 17.82
N CYS A 34 -2.61 3.25 17.25
CA CYS A 34 -1.16 3.43 17.34
C CYS A 34 -0.53 3.49 15.95
N ASP A 35 0.76 3.81 15.88
CA ASP A 35 1.55 3.58 14.69
C ASP A 35 2.20 2.18 14.71
N VAL A 36 2.83 1.81 13.60
CA VAL A 36 3.49 0.51 13.43
C VAL A 36 4.76 0.36 14.30
N THR A 37 5.36 1.48 14.72
CA THR A 37 6.54 1.46 15.61
C THR A 37 6.13 1.02 16.99
N TRP A 38 5.06 1.62 17.53
CA TRP A 38 4.48 1.22 18.81
C TRP A 38 4.08 -0.26 18.79
N LEU A 39 3.42 -0.71 17.73
CA LEU A 39 3.00 -2.11 17.58
C LEU A 39 4.19 -3.06 17.70
N ARG A 40 5.27 -2.79 16.95
CA ARG A 40 6.48 -3.63 16.96
C ARG A 40 7.13 -3.73 18.33
N GLU A 41 7.11 -2.64 19.09
CA GLU A 41 7.83 -2.54 20.37
C GLU A 41 7.01 -3.07 21.55
N ASN A 42 5.67 -3.08 21.47
CA ASN A 42 4.82 -3.32 22.62
C ASN A 42 3.87 -4.51 22.47
N PHE A 43 3.48 -4.91 21.25
CA PHE A 43 2.38 -5.88 21.07
C PHE A 43 2.65 -7.23 21.75
N ASP A 44 3.90 -7.67 21.78
CA ASP A 44 4.30 -8.96 22.38
C ASP A 44 4.43 -8.92 23.90
N HIS A 45 4.39 -7.71 24.48
CA HIS A 45 4.54 -7.47 25.92
C HIS A 45 3.23 -7.02 26.58
N VAL A 46 2.17 -6.81 25.79
CA VAL A 46 0.88 -6.33 26.27
C VAL A 46 -0.15 -7.46 26.23
N TYR A 47 -0.80 -7.72 27.36
CA TYR A 47 -1.97 -8.58 27.40
C TYR A 47 -3.21 -7.81 26.92
N LEU A 48 -3.90 -8.32 25.90
CA LEU A 48 -5.10 -7.69 25.34
C LEU A 48 -6.34 -8.49 25.75
N GLU A 49 -7.22 -7.87 26.52
CA GLU A 49 -8.53 -8.44 26.87
C GLU A 49 -9.43 -8.62 25.62
N GLU A 50 -10.46 -9.46 25.72
CA GLU A 50 -11.32 -9.81 24.57
C GLU A 50 -12.06 -8.62 23.96
N HIS A 51 -12.43 -7.65 24.80
CA HIS A 51 -13.18 -6.47 24.40
C HIS A 51 -12.28 -5.40 23.73
N VAL A 52 -10.96 -5.50 23.91
CA VAL A 52 -9.99 -4.50 23.43
C VAL A 52 -9.90 -4.52 21.91
N ARG A 53 -9.72 -3.34 21.30
CA ARG A 53 -9.40 -3.22 19.87
C ARG A 53 -8.14 -2.41 19.59
N ILE A 54 -7.37 -2.85 18.60
CA ILE A 54 -6.14 -2.19 18.12
C ILE A 54 -6.13 -2.12 16.59
N CYS A 55 -5.61 -1.02 16.04
CA CYS A 55 -5.68 -0.69 14.62
C CYS A 55 -4.64 -1.37 13.70
N HIS A 56 -3.97 -2.42 14.16
CA HIS A 56 -3.04 -3.19 13.33
C HIS A 56 -3.09 -4.69 13.63
N PHE A 57 -2.89 -5.52 12.60
CA PHE A 57 -2.56 -6.93 12.75
C PHE A 57 -1.06 -7.11 13.05
N ARG A 58 -0.72 -8.08 13.91
CA ARG A 58 0.65 -8.34 14.37
C ARG A 58 1.68 -8.44 13.23
N ASN A 59 1.33 -9.17 12.17
CA ASN A 59 2.18 -9.35 10.99
C ASN A 59 1.64 -8.63 9.74
N HIS A 60 1.07 -7.42 9.90
CA HIS A 60 0.58 -6.57 8.81
C HIS A 60 1.60 -6.41 7.65
N TYR A 61 2.89 -6.50 7.97
CA TYR A 61 3.98 -6.37 7.02
C TYR A 61 3.98 -7.44 5.91
N GLU A 62 3.25 -8.55 6.08
CA GLU A 62 3.05 -9.55 5.01
C GLU A 62 2.37 -8.96 3.77
N LEU A 63 1.52 -7.95 3.97
CA LEU A 63 0.86 -7.21 2.90
C LEU A 63 1.53 -5.87 2.61
N SER A 64 2.09 -5.21 3.63
CA SER A 64 2.58 -3.83 3.47
C SER A 64 4.08 -3.69 3.14
N ARG A 65 4.93 -4.69 3.44
CA ARG A 65 6.33 -4.66 3.01
C ARG A 65 6.45 -5.08 1.55
N LYS A 66 7.22 -4.33 0.77
CA LYS A 66 7.27 -4.47 -0.70
C LYS A 66 7.72 -5.87 -1.16
N ASN A 67 8.72 -6.46 -0.51
CA ASN A 67 9.19 -7.80 -0.84
C ASN A 67 8.16 -8.89 -0.47
N TYR A 68 7.57 -8.83 0.74
CA TYR A 68 6.56 -9.78 1.18
C TYR A 68 5.27 -9.69 0.37
N LEU A 69 4.81 -8.49 0.03
CA LEU A 69 3.68 -8.29 -0.88
C LEU A 69 3.88 -9.05 -2.20
N VAL A 70 5.02 -8.84 -2.85
CA VAL A 70 5.33 -9.49 -4.13
C VAL A 70 5.50 -11.00 -3.96
N LYS A 71 6.17 -11.44 -2.90
CA LYS A 71 6.35 -12.87 -2.59
C LYS A 71 5.00 -13.57 -2.38
N ASN A 72 4.11 -12.97 -1.61
CA ASN A 72 2.78 -13.50 -1.32
C ASN A 72 1.89 -13.51 -2.58
N LEU A 73 1.91 -12.45 -3.39
CA LEU A 73 1.20 -12.41 -4.68
C LEU A 73 1.74 -13.45 -5.68
N LYS A 74 3.06 -13.59 -5.82
CA LYS A 74 3.69 -14.63 -6.67
C LYS A 74 3.29 -16.03 -6.21
N ARG A 75 3.30 -16.30 -4.90
CA ARG A 75 2.87 -17.59 -4.33
C ARG A 75 1.40 -17.87 -4.63
N PHE A 76 0.54 -16.87 -4.39
CA PHE A 76 -0.89 -17.00 -4.60
C PHE A 76 -1.25 -17.21 -6.08
N ARG A 77 -0.62 -16.49 -7.01
CA ARG A 77 -0.77 -16.71 -8.46
C ARG A 77 -0.43 -18.15 -8.86
N LYS A 78 0.69 -18.70 -8.37
CA LYS A 78 1.07 -20.10 -8.63
C LYS A 78 0.07 -21.10 -8.05
N GLN A 79 -0.52 -20.79 -6.89
CA GLN A 79 -1.55 -21.61 -6.28
C GLN A 79 -2.83 -21.60 -7.14
N LEU A 80 -3.31 -20.42 -7.53
CA LEU A 80 -4.47 -20.28 -8.42
C LEU A 80 -4.27 -20.98 -9.77
N GLU A 81 -3.06 -20.92 -10.34
CA GLU A 81 -2.76 -21.62 -11.59
C GLU A 81 -2.92 -23.15 -11.46
N ARG A 82 -2.59 -23.71 -10.29
CA ARG A 82 -2.74 -25.15 -10.01
C ARG A 82 -4.19 -25.53 -9.71
N GLU A 83 -4.92 -24.68 -8.99
CA GLU A 83 -6.27 -24.99 -8.50
C GLU A 83 -7.38 -24.63 -9.51
N ALA A 84 -7.24 -23.52 -10.23
CA ALA A 84 -8.26 -22.94 -11.11
C ALA A 84 -7.77 -22.66 -12.54
N GLY A 85 -6.50 -22.95 -12.84
CA GLY A 85 -5.92 -22.82 -14.17
C GLY A 85 -5.38 -21.42 -14.50
N LYS A 86 -4.80 -21.31 -15.70
CA LYS A 86 -4.05 -20.13 -16.14
C LYS A 86 -4.90 -18.86 -16.28
N LEU A 87 -6.17 -18.99 -16.66
CA LEU A 87 -7.06 -17.85 -16.86
C LEU A 87 -7.36 -17.13 -15.54
N GLU A 88 -7.65 -17.88 -14.49
CA GLU A 88 -7.88 -17.30 -13.16
C GLU A 88 -6.59 -16.75 -12.56
N ALA A 89 -5.45 -17.40 -12.79
CA ALA A 89 -4.14 -16.89 -12.37
C ALA A 89 -3.76 -15.58 -13.07
N ALA A 90 -4.17 -15.37 -14.33
CA ALA A 90 -3.92 -14.13 -15.06
C ALA A 90 -4.62 -12.92 -14.44
N ARG A 91 -5.68 -13.13 -13.65
CA ARG A 91 -6.31 -12.07 -12.85
C ARG A 91 -5.41 -11.54 -11.73
N CYS A 92 -4.25 -12.17 -11.48
CA CYS A 92 -3.21 -11.65 -10.59
C CYS A 92 -2.14 -10.81 -11.32
N ASP A 93 -2.26 -10.60 -12.64
CA ASP A 93 -1.28 -9.86 -13.45
C ASP A 93 -1.49 -8.33 -13.36
N PHE A 94 -1.74 -7.84 -12.14
CA PHE A 94 -1.99 -6.44 -11.81
C PHE A 94 -0.85 -5.77 -11.03
N PHE A 95 0.29 -6.44 -10.84
CA PHE A 95 1.48 -5.82 -10.27
C PHE A 95 2.64 -5.95 -11.26
N PRO A 96 3.51 -4.94 -11.42
CA PRO A 96 4.59 -5.02 -12.39
C PRO A 96 5.59 -6.11 -12.01
N LYS A 97 6.29 -6.67 -13.02
CA LYS A 97 7.35 -7.64 -12.79
C LYS A 97 8.36 -7.10 -11.77
N THR A 98 8.54 -7.83 -10.68
CA THR A 98 9.33 -7.38 -9.52
C THR A 98 10.24 -8.49 -9.04
N PHE A 99 11.45 -8.11 -8.64
CA PHE A 99 12.50 -8.98 -8.12
C PHE A 99 13.08 -8.41 -6.83
N GLU A 100 13.35 -9.24 -5.84
CA GLU A 100 14.03 -8.88 -4.60
C GLU A 100 15.55 -9.01 -4.76
N LEU A 101 16.30 -7.96 -4.47
CA LEU A 101 17.76 -7.98 -4.50
C LEU A 101 18.34 -7.97 -3.08
N PRO A 102 19.42 -8.74 -2.85
CA PRO A 102 20.25 -9.44 -3.84
C PRO A 102 19.73 -10.83 -4.27
N SER A 103 18.75 -11.41 -3.59
CA SER A 103 18.37 -12.83 -3.70
C SER A 103 17.92 -13.29 -5.10
N GLU A 104 17.23 -12.44 -5.86
CA GLU A 104 16.73 -12.72 -7.22
C GLU A 104 17.56 -12.02 -8.32
N TYR A 105 18.81 -11.62 -8.04
CA TYR A 105 19.65 -10.86 -9.00
C TYR A 105 19.81 -11.55 -10.36
N HIS A 106 20.10 -12.85 -10.37
CA HIS A 106 20.28 -13.61 -11.61
C HIS A 106 18.99 -13.65 -12.45
N LEU A 107 17.84 -13.89 -11.81
CA LEU A 107 16.53 -13.89 -12.47
C LEU A 107 16.20 -12.51 -13.05
N PHE A 108 16.52 -11.45 -12.31
CA PHE A 108 16.37 -10.08 -12.79
C PHE A 108 17.25 -9.81 -14.01
N VAL A 109 18.54 -10.18 -13.99
CA VAL A 109 19.46 -9.96 -15.12
C VAL A 109 19.01 -10.70 -16.38
N GLU A 110 18.51 -11.93 -16.24
CA GLU A 110 17.93 -12.67 -17.35
C GLU A 110 16.74 -11.94 -17.96
N GLU A 111 15.82 -11.45 -17.12
CA GLU A 111 14.65 -10.70 -17.60
C GLU A 111 15.05 -9.35 -18.22
N PHE A 112 16.02 -8.66 -17.63
CA PHE A 112 16.56 -7.39 -18.12
C PHE A 112 17.13 -7.54 -19.54
N ARG A 113 17.86 -8.63 -19.80
CA ARG A 113 18.47 -8.91 -21.11
C ARG A 113 17.47 -9.21 -22.22
N LYS A 114 16.24 -9.64 -21.90
CA LYS A 114 15.20 -9.92 -22.91
C LYS A 114 14.70 -8.66 -23.61
N LYS A 115 14.67 -7.51 -22.92
CA LYS A 115 14.20 -6.23 -23.45
C LYS A 115 15.12 -5.09 -23.04
N PRO A 116 16.31 -4.97 -23.68
CA PRO A 116 17.25 -3.88 -23.41
C PRO A 116 16.59 -2.51 -23.55
N GLY A 117 16.97 -1.55 -22.71
CA GLY A 117 16.43 -0.19 -22.72
C GLY A 117 15.11 0.01 -21.98
N THR A 118 14.48 -1.06 -21.49
CA THR A 118 13.34 -0.97 -20.57
C THR A 118 13.74 -0.19 -19.32
N THR A 119 12.90 0.75 -18.86
CA THR A 119 13.09 1.46 -17.60
C THR A 119 12.65 0.62 -16.41
N TRP A 120 13.48 0.62 -15.37
CA TRP A 120 13.22 -0.07 -14.10
C TRP A 120 13.28 0.92 -12.95
N ILE A 121 12.60 0.59 -11.85
CA ILE A 121 12.59 1.40 -10.63
C ILE A 121 13.11 0.53 -9.46
N MET A 122 14.09 1.06 -8.73
CA MET A 122 14.58 0.48 -7.48
C MET A 122 13.88 1.15 -6.31
N LYS A 123 13.41 0.33 -5.37
CA LYS A 123 12.76 0.82 -4.14
C LYS A 123 13.34 0.07 -2.93
N PRO A 124 13.77 0.77 -1.87
CA PRO A 124 14.18 0.10 -0.65
C PRO A 124 12.97 -0.61 0.00
N VAL A 125 13.17 -1.82 0.52
CA VAL A 125 12.07 -2.62 1.09
C VAL A 125 11.47 -1.98 2.34
N GLY A 126 12.31 -1.41 3.19
CA GLY A 126 11.93 -0.84 4.49
C GLY A 126 11.62 0.66 4.50
N ARG A 127 11.82 1.37 3.38
CA ARG A 127 11.60 2.83 3.31
C ARG A 127 10.25 3.18 2.69
N SER A 128 9.77 4.35 3.07
CA SER A 128 8.51 4.97 2.59
C SER A 128 8.78 6.39 2.08
N GLN A 129 7.72 7.10 1.66
CA GLN A 129 7.77 8.51 1.25
C GLN A 129 8.63 8.82 0.01
N GLY A 130 8.99 7.82 -0.77
CA GLY A 130 9.83 7.99 -1.96
C GLY A 130 11.34 8.05 -1.68
N LYS A 131 11.78 7.91 -0.41
CA LYS A 131 13.19 7.97 -0.05
C LYS A 131 13.97 6.77 -0.59
N GLY A 132 15.09 7.03 -1.26
CA GLY A 132 15.96 6.01 -1.84
C GLY A 132 15.42 5.36 -3.11
N ILE A 133 14.33 5.89 -3.69
CA ILE A 133 13.82 5.42 -4.98
C ILE A 133 14.62 6.09 -6.10
N PHE A 134 15.01 5.30 -7.10
CA PHE A 134 15.61 5.80 -8.33
C PHE A 134 15.23 4.93 -9.51
N LEU A 135 15.30 5.51 -10.72
CA LEU A 135 15.05 4.80 -11.98
C LEU A 135 16.38 4.50 -12.66
N PHE A 136 16.40 3.44 -13.47
CA PHE A 136 17.59 3.09 -14.25
C PHE A 136 17.21 2.37 -15.55
N ARG A 137 18.13 2.43 -16.52
CA ARG A 137 17.99 1.78 -17.84
C ARG A 137 19.20 0.92 -18.21
N LYS A 138 20.30 1.01 -17.47
CA LYS A 138 21.53 0.24 -17.74
C LYS A 138 21.91 -0.54 -16.48
N LEU A 139 22.31 -1.80 -16.64
CA LEU A 139 22.75 -2.62 -15.50
C LEU A 139 23.96 -2.03 -14.76
N LYS A 140 24.78 -1.22 -15.44
CA LYS A 140 25.92 -0.55 -14.81
C LYS A 140 25.49 0.41 -13.70
N ASP A 141 24.28 0.97 -13.79
CA ASP A 141 23.75 1.96 -12.84
C ASP A 141 23.42 1.29 -11.48
N ILE A 142 23.43 -0.05 -11.43
CA ILE A 142 23.17 -0.86 -10.23
C ILE A 142 24.30 -1.87 -9.96
N PHE A 143 25.48 -1.64 -10.54
CA PHE A 143 26.60 -2.57 -10.46
C PHE A 143 27.16 -2.73 -9.04
N ASP A 144 27.08 -1.70 -8.21
CA ASP A 144 27.58 -1.75 -6.83
C ASP A 144 26.83 -2.78 -5.98
N TRP A 145 25.53 -2.98 -6.24
CA TRP A 145 24.73 -4.03 -5.61
C TRP A 145 25.13 -5.44 -6.03
N LYS A 146 25.72 -5.60 -7.22
CA LYS A 146 26.32 -6.87 -7.68
C LYS A 146 27.56 -7.22 -6.86
N MET A 147 28.41 -6.23 -6.58
CA MET A 147 29.64 -6.43 -5.80
C MET A 147 29.31 -6.80 -4.35
N VAL A 148 28.34 -6.12 -3.74
CA VAL A 148 27.84 -6.47 -2.40
C VAL A 148 27.27 -7.89 -2.38
N SER A 149 26.47 -8.29 -3.37
CA SER A 149 25.94 -9.66 -3.48
C SER A 149 27.03 -10.74 -3.60
N MET A 150 28.12 -10.47 -4.34
CA MET A 150 29.22 -11.43 -4.52
C MET A 150 30.09 -11.59 -3.27
N THR A 151 30.31 -10.51 -2.52
CA THR A 151 31.01 -10.56 -1.23
C THR A 151 30.22 -11.39 -0.20
N VAL A 152 28.88 -11.25 -0.18
CA VAL A 152 28.01 -12.01 0.74
C VAL A 152 27.96 -13.51 0.41
N CYS A 153 27.80 -13.88 -0.86
CA CYS A 153 27.84 -15.30 -1.27
C CYS A 153 29.17 -15.97 -0.89
N SER A 154 30.26 -15.21 -0.84
CA SER A 154 31.58 -15.70 -0.43
C SER A 154 31.71 -15.82 1.09
N LEU A 155 31.09 -14.89 1.84
CA LEU A 155 31.03 -14.90 3.31
C LEU A 155 30.17 -16.06 3.85
N GLU A 156 28.98 -16.29 3.26
CA GLU A 156 28.09 -17.41 3.67
C GLU A 156 28.63 -18.79 3.28
N ARG A 157 29.51 -18.86 2.26
CA ARG A 157 30.17 -20.12 1.82
C ARG A 157 31.56 -20.34 2.43
N GLY A 158 31.94 -19.54 3.43
CA GLY A 158 33.18 -19.75 4.20
C GLY A 158 34.47 -19.69 3.38
N ASN A 159 34.48 -19.02 2.22
CA ASN A 159 35.61 -19.08 1.30
C ASN A 159 35.93 -17.73 0.66
N CYS A 160 36.62 -16.83 1.38
CA CYS A 160 37.81 -16.17 0.82
C CYS A 160 38.66 -15.40 1.86
N LEU A 161 39.95 -15.43 1.57
CA LEU A 161 41.08 -14.75 2.19
C LEU A 161 41.18 -13.31 1.61
N PHE A 162 41.47 -12.33 2.48
CA PHE A 162 41.69 -10.87 2.33
C PHE A 162 41.94 -10.23 0.94
N VAL A 163 41.54 -8.94 0.78
CA VAL A 163 42.41 -7.74 0.59
C VAL A 163 41.53 -6.48 0.44
N PHE A 164 41.63 -5.54 1.38
CA PHE A 164 41.23 -4.14 1.18
C PHE A 164 42.45 -3.34 0.68
N PRO A 165 42.31 -2.34 -0.22
CA PRO A 165 43.39 -1.39 -0.45
C PRO A 165 43.61 -0.58 0.83
N GLN A 166 44.81 -0.65 1.38
CA GLN A 166 45.25 0.26 2.42
C GLN A 166 45.49 1.63 1.79
N ASP A 167 44.71 2.62 2.19
CA ASP A 167 45.26 3.96 2.39
C ASP A 167 44.68 4.57 3.67
N GLY A 168 45.57 5.11 4.49
CA GLY A 168 45.41 5.28 5.92
C GLY A 168 44.58 6.48 6.38
N GLY A 169 43.98 6.32 7.55
CA GLY A 169 43.36 7.40 8.33
C GLY A 169 42.56 6.85 9.50
N ARG A 170 43.20 6.65 10.66
CA ARG A 170 42.56 6.23 11.92
C ARG A 170 41.52 7.26 12.37
N THR A 171 40.28 6.82 12.59
CA THR A 171 39.46 7.26 13.73
C THR A 171 38.62 6.08 14.21
N ASN A 172 38.49 6.01 15.53
CA ASN A 172 38.01 4.88 16.30
C ASN A 172 36.51 5.11 16.56
N GLU A 173 35.65 4.68 15.66
CA GLU A 173 34.18 4.76 15.82
C GLU A 173 33.53 3.41 15.51
N GLN A 174 32.39 3.21 16.16
CA GLN A 174 31.70 1.94 16.42
C GLN A 174 31.59 1.00 15.21
N LYS A 175 31.71 -0.31 15.49
CA LYS A 175 31.30 -1.39 14.59
C LYS A 175 29.79 -1.27 14.30
N ASP A 176 29.43 -0.47 13.31
CA ASP A 176 28.17 -0.63 12.61
C ASP A 176 28.33 -1.87 11.72
N GLU A 177 27.66 -2.97 12.10
CA GLU A 177 27.39 -4.03 11.14
C GLU A 177 26.65 -3.39 9.97
N THR A 178 27.30 -3.32 8.81
CA THR A 178 26.73 -2.77 7.58
C THR A 178 25.58 -3.67 7.14
N GLN A 179 24.38 -3.46 7.70
CA GLN A 179 23.17 -4.12 7.27
C GLN A 179 22.93 -3.76 5.80
N ILE A 180 23.06 -4.76 4.94
CA ILE A 180 22.85 -4.59 3.51
C ILE A 180 21.37 -4.30 3.29
N GLU A 181 21.10 -3.10 2.82
CA GLU A 181 19.74 -2.66 2.56
C GLU A 181 19.14 -3.48 1.40
N THR A 182 18.05 -4.20 1.67
CA THR A 182 17.31 -4.97 0.67
C THR A 182 16.49 -4.05 -0.22
N TYR A 183 16.52 -4.30 -1.53
CA TYR A 183 15.74 -3.55 -2.52
C TYR A 183 14.80 -4.46 -3.29
N VAL A 184 13.72 -3.89 -3.79
CA VAL A 184 12.92 -4.48 -4.87
C VAL A 184 13.16 -3.71 -6.16
N VAL A 185 13.50 -4.45 -7.21
CA VAL A 185 13.61 -3.96 -8.58
C VAL A 185 12.34 -4.30 -9.31
N GLN A 186 11.65 -3.27 -9.79
CA GLN A 186 10.33 -3.40 -10.40
C GLN A 186 10.33 -2.77 -11.80
N ARG A 187 9.64 -3.39 -12.76
CA ARG A 187 9.47 -2.80 -14.09
C ARG A 187 8.71 -1.49 -13.96
N TYR A 188 9.25 -0.41 -14.52
CA TYR A 188 8.59 0.89 -14.50
C TYR A 188 7.43 0.90 -15.50
N ILE A 189 6.31 1.52 -15.13
CA ILE A 189 5.18 1.73 -16.02
C ILE A 189 5.46 3.00 -16.82
N GLU A 190 5.92 2.81 -18.06
CA GLU A 190 6.40 3.86 -18.96
C GLU A 190 5.27 4.67 -19.61
N ASN A 191 4.08 4.10 -19.67
CA ASN A 191 2.89 4.64 -20.32
C ASN A 191 1.73 4.84 -19.32
N PRO A 192 1.92 5.64 -18.24
CA PRO A 192 0.84 5.93 -17.30
C PRO A 192 -0.29 6.72 -17.97
N TYR A 193 -1.51 6.59 -17.47
CA TYR A 193 -2.61 7.47 -17.86
C TYR A 193 -2.31 8.89 -17.37
N LEU A 194 -2.47 9.88 -18.26
CA LEU A 194 -2.14 11.28 -17.97
C LEU A 194 -3.39 12.17 -18.02
N ILE A 195 -3.47 13.12 -17.09
CA ILE A 195 -4.46 14.19 -17.10
C ILE A 195 -3.72 15.52 -17.14
N GLY A 196 -3.97 16.34 -18.15
CA GLY A 196 -3.21 17.57 -18.40
C GLY A 196 -1.70 17.32 -18.59
N GLY A 197 -1.32 16.12 -19.07
CA GLY A 197 0.07 15.71 -19.24
C GLY A 197 0.80 15.35 -17.93
N ARG A 198 0.11 15.27 -16.79
CA ARG A 198 0.70 14.94 -15.49
C ARG A 198 0.35 13.51 -15.07
N LYS A 199 1.30 12.85 -14.44
CA LYS A 199 1.14 11.51 -13.87
C LYS A 199 0.38 11.62 -12.56
N PHE A 200 -0.40 10.60 -12.22
CA PHE A 200 -1.00 10.50 -10.89
C PHE A 200 -1.09 9.05 -10.43
N ASP A 201 -1.20 8.86 -9.13
CA ASP A 201 -1.60 7.60 -8.52
C ASP A 201 -2.88 7.79 -7.70
N LEU A 202 -3.60 6.72 -7.39
CA LEU A 202 -4.77 6.72 -6.54
C LEU A 202 -4.44 6.21 -5.15
N ARG A 203 -4.86 6.95 -4.13
CA ARG A 203 -4.99 6.46 -2.76
C ARG A 203 -6.42 5.99 -2.52
N VAL A 204 -6.58 4.70 -2.28
CA VAL A 204 -7.85 4.05 -1.91
C VAL A 204 -7.73 3.45 -0.51
N TYR A 205 -8.81 3.48 0.27
CA TYR A 205 -8.81 2.97 1.64
C TYR A 205 -9.61 1.67 1.78
N ILE A 206 -9.02 0.68 2.43
CA ILE A 206 -9.65 -0.61 2.69
C ILE A 206 -9.51 -0.96 4.15
N LEU A 207 -10.64 -1.17 4.82
CA LEU A 207 -10.70 -1.60 6.21
C LEU A 207 -10.87 -3.11 6.27
N VAL A 208 -9.95 -3.81 6.93
CA VAL A 208 -10.05 -5.25 7.19
C VAL A 208 -10.32 -5.46 8.68
N THR A 209 -11.44 -6.07 9.00
CA THR A 209 -11.84 -6.35 10.40
C THR A 209 -11.55 -7.78 10.83
N SER A 210 -11.26 -8.67 9.88
CA SER A 210 -10.88 -10.06 10.16
C SER A 210 -10.24 -10.69 8.92
N TYR A 211 -9.29 -11.61 9.13
CA TYR A 211 -8.76 -12.50 8.08
C TYR A 211 -9.32 -13.93 8.19
N SER A 212 -10.00 -14.27 9.30
CA SER A 212 -10.61 -15.57 9.55
C SER A 212 -11.98 -15.45 10.23
N PRO A 213 -13.09 -15.45 9.47
CA PRO A 213 -13.15 -15.36 8.00
C PRO A 213 -12.70 -13.98 7.49
N LEU A 214 -12.22 -13.89 6.24
CA LEU A 214 -11.84 -12.61 5.64
C LEU A 214 -13.04 -11.68 5.56
N LYS A 215 -12.94 -10.51 6.18
CA LYS A 215 -13.98 -9.47 6.17
C LYS A 215 -13.33 -8.13 5.89
N ALA A 216 -13.59 -7.60 4.70
CA ALA A 216 -12.96 -6.39 4.20
C ALA A 216 -13.99 -5.42 3.62
N TRP A 217 -13.72 -4.13 3.77
CA TRP A 217 -14.61 -3.04 3.42
C TRP A 217 -13.85 -2.00 2.58
N LEU A 218 -14.34 -1.69 1.40
CA LEU A 218 -13.81 -0.65 0.54
C LEU A 218 -14.46 0.69 0.90
N TYR A 219 -13.66 1.71 1.19
CA TYR A 219 -14.17 3.05 1.36
C TYR A 219 -14.50 3.66 -0.01
N ARG A 220 -15.70 4.23 -0.17
CA ARG A 220 -16.18 4.81 -1.45
C ARG A 220 -15.35 5.99 -1.93
N ASP A 221 -14.75 6.72 -1.00
CA ASP A 221 -13.94 7.88 -1.30
C ASP A 221 -12.44 7.60 -1.21
N GLY A 222 -11.67 8.49 -1.81
CA GLY A 222 -10.23 8.40 -1.96
C GLY A 222 -9.78 9.57 -2.82
N PHE A 223 -8.50 9.62 -3.17
CA PHE A 223 -7.99 10.72 -3.97
C PHE A 223 -6.88 10.30 -4.92
N ALA A 224 -6.86 10.91 -6.09
CA ALA A 224 -5.73 10.89 -7.01
C ALA A 224 -4.69 11.92 -6.57
N ARG A 225 -3.41 11.57 -6.57
CA ARG A 225 -2.27 12.46 -6.28
C ARG A 225 -1.48 12.73 -7.55
N PHE A 226 -1.41 13.98 -7.98
CA PHE A 226 -0.72 14.36 -9.21
C PHE A 226 0.76 14.70 -8.96
N SER A 227 1.59 14.42 -9.96
CA SER A 227 2.93 15.01 -10.07
C SER A 227 2.82 16.51 -10.30
N SER A 228 3.77 17.30 -9.79
CA SER A 228 3.86 18.73 -10.08
C SER A 228 4.19 18.98 -11.55
N MET A 229 5.13 18.21 -12.09
CA MET A 229 5.64 18.36 -13.45
C MET A 229 4.92 17.45 -14.45
N ARG A 230 4.99 17.82 -15.73
CA ARG A 230 4.49 17.01 -16.85
C ARG A 230 5.33 15.76 -17.01
N PHE A 231 4.67 14.64 -17.29
CA PHE A 231 5.31 13.35 -17.48
C PHE A 231 6.17 13.33 -18.75
N THR A 232 7.40 12.87 -18.62
CA THR A 232 8.32 12.61 -19.74
C THR A 232 9.25 11.47 -19.39
N LEU A 233 9.72 10.72 -20.38
CA LEU A 233 10.74 9.68 -20.22
C LEU A 233 12.13 10.14 -20.70
N ASN A 234 12.27 11.41 -21.10
CA ASN A 234 13.53 11.96 -21.59
C ASN A 234 14.56 12.09 -20.47
N SER A 235 14.11 12.45 -19.26
CA SER A 235 14.93 12.53 -18.04
C SER A 235 14.31 11.64 -16.98
N ILE A 236 14.94 10.50 -16.68
CA ILE A 236 14.46 9.56 -15.66
C ILE A 236 14.97 9.89 -14.25
N ASP A 237 15.95 10.77 -14.16
CA ASP A 237 16.59 11.20 -12.91
C ASP A 237 15.75 12.28 -12.21
N ASP A 238 14.79 12.88 -12.91
CA ASP A 238 13.88 13.87 -12.32
C ASP A 238 12.78 13.19 -11.50
N HIS A 239 12.99 13.16 -10.19
CA HIS A 239 12.05 12.57 -9.25
C HIS A 239 10.68 13.28 -9.22
N TYR A 240 10.61 14.58 -9.56
CA TYR A 240 9.36 15.34 -9.53
C TYR A 240 8.39 14.96 -10.65
N VAL A 241 8.94 14.46 -11.76
CA VAL A 241 8.19 13.91 -12.90
C VAL A 241 7.65 12.51 -12.60
N HIS A 242 8.44 11.70 -11.89
CA HIS A 242 8.22 10.26 -11.81
C HIS A 242 7.58 9.77 -10.51
N LEU A 243 7.73 10.50 -9.40
CA LEU A 243 7.24 10.15 -8.07
C LEU A 243 6.12 11.09 -7.64
N THR A 244 4.95 10.56 -7.31
CA THR A 244 3.75 11.33 -6.93
C THR A 244 3.62 11.54 -5.41
N ASN A 245 4.56 11.02 -4.62
CA ASN A 245 4.55 11.15 -3.17
C ASN A 245 4.63 12.62 -2.73
N VAL A 246 3.69 13.05 -1.88
CA VAL A 246 3.65 14.43 -1.33
C VAL A 246 4.98 14.84 -0.70
N ALA A 247 5.69 13.93 -0.02
CA ALA A 247 6.98 14.22 0.60
C ALA A 247 8.07 14.62 -0.42
N VAL A 248 8.03 14.06 -1.63
CA VAL A 248 8.91 14.45 -2.73
C VAL A 248 8.39 15.73 -3.37
N GLN A 249 7.08 15.79 -3.64
CA GLN A 249 6.49 16.93 -4.35
C GLN A 249 6.62 18.25 -3.58
N LYS A 250 6.59 18.22 -2.24
CA LYS A 250 6.76 19.40 -1.39
C LYS A 250 8.13 20.07 -1.51
N THR A 251 9.15 19.36 -2.00
CA THR A 251 10.49 19.94 -2.20
C THR A 251 10.68 20.52 -3.60
N ALA A 252 9.66 20.43 -4.46
CA ALA A 252 9.73 20.99 -5.81
C ALA A 252 9.76 22.53 -5.74
N PRO A 253 10.55 23.22 -6.60
CA PRO A 253 10.67 24.69 -6.58
C PRO A 253 9.33 25.41 -6.75
N ASP A 254 8.44 24.84 -7.58
CA ASP A 254 7.13 25.40 -7.90
C ASP A 254 5.99 24.71 -7.13
N TYR A 255 6.30 24.08 -5.98
CA TYR A 255 5.27 23.45 -5.16
C TYR A 255 4.35 24.51 -4.57
N ASP A 256 3.10 24.44 -4.99
CA ASP A 256 2.05 25.31 -4.50
C ASP A 256 1.05 24.47 -3.69
N PRO A 257 0.99 24.66 -2.36
CA PRO A 257 0.08 23.90 -1.50
C PRO A 257 -1.39 24.21 -1.80
N GLU A 258 -1.71 25.36 -2.39
CA GLU A 258 -3.08 25.79 -2.70
C GLU A 258 -3.56 25.30 -4.07
N LYS A 259 -2.66 25.05 -5.02
CA LYS A 259 -3.02 24.53 -6.37
C LYS A 259 -3.58 23.12 -6.40
N GLY A 260 -3.73 22.45 -5.25
CA GLY A 260 -4.53 21.23 -5.12
C GLY A 260 -4.13 20.15 -6.13
N CYS A 261 -2.96 19.53 -5.96
CA CYS A 261 -2.56 18.35 -6.74
C CYS A 261 -3.33 17.07 -6.33
N LYS A 262 -4.58 17.22 -5.87
CA LYS A 262 -5.45 16.12 -5.48
C LYS A 262 -6.81 16.24 -6.17
N TRP A 263 -7.27 15.16 -6.78
CA TRP A 263 -8.67 15.02 -7.19
C TRP A 263 -9.33 13.96 -6.35
N MET A 264 -10.55 14.22 -5.89
CA MET A 264 -11.35 13.17 -5.25
C MET A 264 -11.65 12.07 -6.28
N ILE A 265 -11.73 10.82 -5.84
CA ILE A 265 -11.96 9.68 -6.74
C ILE A 265 -13.29 9.81 -7.51
N GLN A 266 -14.29 10.47 -6.93
CA GLN A 266 -15.55 10.78 -7.59
C GLN A 266 -15.37 11.72 -8.79
N GLN A 267 -14.58 12.79 -8.62
CA GLN A 267 -14.25 13.73 -9.70
C GLN A 267 -13.46 13.01 -10.81
N LEU A 268 -12.50 12.16 -10.43
CA LEU A 268 -11.76 11.34 -11.40
C LEU A 268 -12.70 10.40 -12.16
N ARG A 269 -13.62 9.72 -11.48
CA ARG A 269 -14.58 8.81 -12.11
C ARG A 269 -15.47 9.54 -13.11
N GLN A 270 -15.98 10.72 -12.75
CA GLN A 270 -16.76 11.56 -13.67
C GLN A 270 -15.95 11.96 -14.90
N TYR A 271 -14.70 12.41 -14.72
CA TYR A 271 -13.80 12.76 -15.82
C TYR A 271 -13.53 11.56 -16.75
N LEU A 272 -13.19 10.39 -16.19
CA LEU A 272 -12.94 9.19 -16.97
C LEU A 272 -14.20 8.72 -17.71
N THR A 273 -15.37 8.82 -17.07
CA THR A 273 -16.66 8.43 -17.66
C THR A 273 -17.02 9.33 -18.83
N ALA A 274 -16.84 10.64 -18.67
CA ALA A 274 -17.07 11.60 -19.75
C ALA A 274 -16.12 11.38 -20.94
N LYS A 275 -14.88 10.96 -20.68
CA LYS A 275 -13.85 10.80 -21.72
C LYS A 275 -13.88 9.45 -22.43
N HIS A 276 -14.17 8.36 -21.71
CA HIS A 276 -14.06 6.98 -22.22
C HIS A 276 -15.38 6.23 -22.27
N GLY A 277 -16.45 6.80 -21.71
CA GLY A 277 -17.75 6.16 -21.60
C GLY A 277 -17.86 5.24 -20.37
N THR A 278 -19.10 5.03 -19.92
CA THR A 278 -19.42 4.31 -18.68
C THR A 278 -18.90 2.87 -18.68
N GLY A 279 -19.05 2.12 -19.78
CA GLY A 279 -18.69 0.71 -19.82
C GLY A 279 -17.20 0.42 -19.55
N LEU A 280 -16.29 1.18 -20.15
CA LEU A 280 -14.84 1.01 -19.93
C LEU A 280 -14.45 1.40 -18.50
N VAL A 281 -15.07 2.43 -17.94
CA VAL A 281 -14.81 2.86 -16.57
C VAL A 281 -15.34 1.85 -15.56
N GLU A 282 -16.51 1.24 -15.80
CA GLU A 282 -17.01 0.15 -14.97
C GLU A 282 -16.04 -1.05 -14.94
N VAL A 283 -15.46 -1.42 -16.09
CA VAL A 283 -14.42 -2.47 -16.16
C VAL A 283 -13.18 -2.08 -15.37
N LEU A 284 -12.67 -0.86 -15.53
CA LEU A 284 -11.52 -0.35 -14.76
C LEU A 284 -11.74 -0.48 -13.25
N PHE A 285 -12.89 -0.06 -12.73
CA PHE A 285 -13.18 -0.14 -11.30
C PHE A 285 -13.40 -1.58 -10.84
N ALA A 286 -13.97 -2.46 -11.68
CA ALA A 286 -14.04 -3.89 -11.39
C ALA A 286 -12.65 -4.56 -11.34
N ASP A 287 -11.72 -4.14 -12.20
CA ASP A 287 -10.34 -4.59 -12.17
C ASP A 287 -9.61 -4.11 -10.90
N MET A 288 -9.92 -2.90 -10.42
CA MET A 288 -9.45 -2.41 -9.12
C MET A 288 -10.00 -3.25 -7.96
N ASP A 289 -11.30 -3.59 -7.95
CA ASP A 289 -11.88 -4.49 -6.94
C ASP A 289 -11.16 -5.85 -6.93
N ASN A 290 -10.84 -6.38 -8.11
CA ASN A 290 -10.08 -7.62 -8.24
C ASN A 290 -8.67 -7.50 -7.62
N ILE A 291 -7.96 -6.37 -7.81
CA ILE A 291 -6.66 -6.11 -7.14
C ILE A 291 -6.82 -6.23 -5.62
N PHE A 292 -7.83 -5.54 -5.08
CA PHE A 292 -8.06 -5.49 -3.64
C PHE A 292 -8.34 -6.87 -3.06
N ILE A 293 -9.29 -7.59 -3.65
CA ILE A 293 -9.68 -8.92 -3.19
C ILE A 293 -8.51 -9.90 -3.30
N LYS A 294 -7.84 -9.99 -4.45
CA LYS A 294 -6.77 -10.96 -4.68
C LYS A 294 -5.53 -10.67 -3.83
N SER A 295 -5.22 -9.40 -3.58
CA SER A 295 -4.13 -9.03 -2.68
C SER A 295 -4.41 -9.47 -1.23
N LEU A 296 -5.63 -9.27 -0.72
CA LEU A 296 -6.03 -9.71 0.61
C LEU A 296 -6.08 -11.25 0.71
N GLN A 297 -6.60 -11.94 -0.30
CA GLN A 297 -6.61 -13.41 -0.36
C GLN A 297 -5.18 -14.00 -0.34
N SER A 298 -4.21 -13.33 -0.98
CA SER A 298 -2.82 -13.80 -1.04
C SER A 298 -2.13 -13.92 0.32
N VAL A 299 -2.62 -13.15 1.30
CA VAL A 299 -2.09 -13.09 2.67
C VAL A 299 -3.05 -13.70 3.70
N GLN A 300 -4.26 -14.11 3.31
CA GLN A 300 -5.31 -14.57 4.23
C GLN A 300 -4.87 -15.72 5.13
N LYS A 301 -4.09 -16.67 4.60
CA LYS A 301 -3.57 -17.82 5.37
C LYS A 301 -2.27 -17.52 6.13
N VAL A 302 -1.68 -16.35 5.93
CA VAL A 302 -0.39 -15.95 6.50
C VAL A 302 -0.55 -14.92 7.61
N ILE A 303 -1.51 -14.00 7.46
CA ILE A 303 -1.80 -13.03 8.51
C ILE A 303 -2.39 -13.74 9.73
N ILE A 304 -1.84 -13.40 10.89
CA ILE A 304 -2.31 -13.87 12.20
C ILE A 304 -3.59 -13.09 12.49
N SER A 305 -4.73 -13.73 12.20
CA SER A 305 -6.05 -13.13 12.42
C SER A 305 -6.38 -13.12 13.90
N ASP A 306 -6.32 -11.93 14.49
CA ASP A 306 -6.73 -11.67 15.87
C ASP A 306 -8.02 -10.87 15.88
N LYS A 307 -9.04 -11.30 16.64
CA LYS A 307 -10.34 -10.62 16.74
C LYS A 307 -10.25 -9.24 17.38
N ARG A 308 -9.15 -8.98 18.10
CA ARG A 308 -8.84 -7.70 18.73
C ARG A 308 -8.24 -6.71 17.72
N CYS A 309 -7.80 -7.18 16.56
CA CYS A 309 -7.15 -6.37 15.56
C CYS A 309 -8.10 -6.02 14.41
N PHE A 310 -7.98 -4.80 13.91
CA PHE A 310 -8.48 -4.40 12.60
C PHE A 310 -7.38 -3.63 11.89
N GLU A 311 -7.50 -3.37 10.60
CA GLU A 311 -6.51 -2.57 9.90
C GLU A 311 -7.12 -1.73 8.78
N LEU A 312 -6.73 -0.45 8.75
CA LEU A 312 -7.09 0.48 7.70
C LEU A 312 -5.92 0.63 6.71
N TYR A 313 -5.96 -0.15 5.63
CA TYR A 313 -4.95 -0.10 4.57
C TYR A 313 -5.17 1.09 3.63
N GLY A 314 -4.07 1.71 3.19
CA GLY A 314 -4.05 2.61 2.04
C GLY A 314 -3.41 1.94 0.83
N TYR A 315 -4.20 1.67 -0.20
CA TYR A 315 -3.76 1.12 -1.47
C TYR A 315 -3.31 2.22 -2.43
N ASP A 316 -2.17 2.00 -3.08
CA ASP A 316 -1.63 2.91 -4.08
C ASP A 316 -1.77 2.24 -5.46
N ILE A 317 -2.64 2.79 -6.31
CA ILE A 317 -2.97 2.25 -7.63
C ILE A 317 -2.51 3.23 -8.73
N LEU A 318 -1.89 2.72 -9.78
CA LEU A 318 -1.57 3.47 -10.99
C LEU A 318 -2.43 2.97 -12.16
N ILE A 319 -3.02 3.87 -12.93
CA ILE A 319 -3.74 3.52 -14.16
C ILE A 319 -2.79 3.77 -15.34
N ASP A 320 -2.69 2.83 -16.28
CA ASP A 320 -1.94 3.04 -17.53
C ASP A 320 -2.81 3.59 -18.66
N GLN A 321 -2.19 3.95 -19.78
CA GLN A 321 -2.87 4.54 -20.93
C GLN A 321 -4.02 3.68 -21.48
N ASP A 322 -3.96 2.35 -21.25
CA ASP A 322 -4.91 1.36 -21.74
C ASP A 322 -6.03 1.10 -20.72
N LEU A 323 -6.14 1.96 -19.69
CA LEU A 323 -7.07 1.86 -18.57
C LEU A 323 -6.89 0.59 -17.73
N LYS A 324 -5.69 0.01 -17.72
CA LYS A 324 -5.38 -1.09 -16.80
C LYS A 324 -4.89 -0.54 -15.46
N PRO A 325 -5.48 -0.96 -14.32
CA PRO A 325 -5.00 -0.59 -13.01
C PRO A 325 -3.84 -1.50 -12.56
N TRP A 326 -2.88 -0.90 -11.86
CA TRP A 326 -1.68 -1.54 -11.34
C TRP A 326 -1.51 -1.27 -9.85
N LEU A 327 -1.30 -2.31 -9.06
CA LEU A 327 -0.93 -2.19 -7.65
C LEU A 327 0.53 -1.75 -7.51
N LEU A 328 0.76 -0.61 -6.87
CA LEU A 328 2.10 -0.10 -6.59
C LEU A 328 2.59 -0.51 -5.20
N GLU A 329 1.77 -0.30 -4.17
CA GLU A 329 2.04 -0.66 -2.78
C GLU A 329 0.75 -0.70 -1.94
N VAL A 330 0.84 -1.32 -0.76
CA VAL A 330 -0.21 -1.30 0.27
C VAL A 330 0.41 -0.76 1.55
N ASN A 331 -0.23 0.22 2.18
CA ASN A 331 0.27 0.89 3.38
C ASN A 331 -0.61 0.50 4.59
N ALA A 332 -0.01 -0.13 5.59
CA ALA A 332 -0.63 -0.50 6.88
C ALA A 332 -0.96 0.71 7.77
N SER A 333 -0.14 1.75 7.69
CA SER A 333 -0.37 3.03 8.37
C SER A 333 -0.37 4.15 7.33
N PRO A 334 -1.44 4.30 6.52
CA PRO A 334 -1.51 5.36 5.54
C PRO A 334 -1.47 6.72 6.25
N SER A 335 -0.86 7.73 5.62
CA SER A 335 -0.80 9.06 6.23
C SER A 335 -2.21 9.65 6.41
N LEU A 336 -2.56 9.92 7.67
CA LEU A 336 -3.81 10.55 8.09
C LEU A 336 -3.61 12.04 8.45
N ALA A 337 -2.42 12.61 8.21
CA ALA A 337 -2.19 14.05 8.34
C ALA A 337 -2.86 14.78 7.18
N ALA A 338 -3.70 15.78 7.47
CA ALA A 338 -4.40 16.54 6.45
C ALA A 338 -3.50 17.59 5.79
N SER A 339 -3.59 17.74 4.46
CA SER A 339 -2.90 18.80 3.71
C SER A 339 -3.79 19.97 3.28
N SER A 340 -5.10 19.80 3.35
CA SER A 340 -6.12 20.79 2.98
C SER A 340 -7.38 20.51 3.81
N GLN A 341 -8.33 21.45 3.82
CA GLN A 341 -9.61 21.28 4.50
C GLN A 341 -10.39 20.08 3.96
N GLU A 342 -10.47 19.93 2.63
CA GLU A 342 -11.14 18.77 2.00
C GLU A 342 -10.48 17.42 2.37
N ASP A 343 -9.15 17.39 2.49
CA ASP A 343 -8.40 16.19 2.90
C ASP A 343 -8.61 15.90 4.40
N TYR A 344 -8.78 16.93 5.23
CA TYR A 344 -9.15 16.80 6.64
C TYR A 344 -10.53 16.19 6.78
N GLU A 345 -11.53 16.74 6.10
CA GLU A 345 -12.91 16.26 6.13
C GLU A 345 -13.02 14.81 5.64
N LEU A 346 -12.38 14.47 4.51
CA LEU A 346 -12.34 13.10 4.01
C LEU A 346 -11.79 12.12 5.06
N LYS A 347 -10.71 12.52 5.76
CA LYS A 347 -10.06 11.67 6.76
C LYS A 347 -10.88 11.56 8.04
N CYS A 348 -11.49 12.65 8.51
CA CYS A 348 -12.40 12.60 9.66
C CYS A 348 -13.57 11.65 9.37
N HIS A 349 -14.22 11.79 8.23
CA HIS A 349 -15.28 10.90 7.78
C HIS A 349 -14.84 9.43 7.66
N LEU A 350 -13.66 9.19 7.08
CA LEU A 350 -13.08 7.85 6.97
C LEU A 350 -12.88 7.20 8.34
N LEU A 351 -12.37 7.98 9.30
CA LEU A 351 -12.08 7.51 10.65
C LEU A 351 -13.36 7.29 11.45
N GLU A 352 -14.34 8.19 11.35
CA GLU A 352 -15.66 8.02 11.96
C GLU A 352 -16.33 6.75 11.45
N ASP A 353 -16.39 6.56 10.13
CA ASP A 353 -16.96 5.36 9.51
C ASP A 353 -16.17 4.10 9.88
N THR A 354 -14.85 4.20 10.03
CA THR A 354 -14.03 3.09 10.51
C THR A 354 -14.43 2.69 11.92
N LEU A 355 -14.62 3.65 12.83
CA LEU A 355 -15.06 3.38 14.20
C LEU A 355 -16.49 2.83 14.25
N HIS A 356 -17.37 3.23 13.34
CA HIS A 356 -18.69 2.62 13.18
C HIS A 356 -18.59 1.16 12.68
N VAL A 357 -17.61 0.85 11.83
CA VAL A 357 -17.37 -0.51 11.31
C VAL A 357 -16.56 -1.39 12.28
N VAL A 358 -15.88 -0.81 13.28
CA VAL A 358 -15.30 -1.58 14.39
C VAL A 358 -16.34 -1.82 15.48
N ASP A 359 -17.24 -0.85 15.67
CA ASP A 359 -18.40 -0.84 16.58
C ASP A 359 -18.08 -1.33 17.99
N MET A 360 -17.22 -0.58 18.68
CA MET A 360 -16.98 -0.78 20.11
C MET A 360 -18.25 -0.64 20.98
N GLU A 361 -19.33 -0.06 20.44
CA GLU A 361 -20.53 0.31 21.19
C GLU A 361 -21.69 -0.68 20.99
N GLY A 362 -21.53 -1.69 20.14
CA GLY A 362 -22.60 -2.66 19.84
C GLY A 362 -23.82 -2.06 19.14
N ARG A 363 -23.65 -0.95 18.40
CA ARG A 363 -24.72 -0.22 17.71
C ARG A 363 -25.00 -0.71 16.29
N TRP A 364 -24.29 -1.73 15.80
CA TRP A 364 -24.43 -2.32 14.45
C TRP A 364 -25.88 -2.46 13.97
N ALA A 365 -26.77 -3.00 14.82
CA ALA A 365 -28.15 -3.32 14.43
C ALA A 365 -29.04 -2.10 14.15
N LYS A 366 -28.64 -0.88 14.55
CA LYS A 366 -29.44 0.35 14.38
C LYS A 366 -29.07 1.19 13.16
N MET A 367 -27.95 0.90 12.48
CA MET A 367 -27.36 1.83 11.48
C MET A 367 -27.14 1.21 10.09
N LEU A 368 -27.83 0.10 9.79
CA LEU A 368 -27.54 -0.78 8.66
C LEU A 368 -28.00 -0.27 7.28
N SER A 369 -28.59 0.93 7.16
CA SER A 369 -29.22 1.34 5.89
C SER A 369 -28.80 2.69 5.30
N THR A 370 -28.02 3.57 5.96
CA THR A 370 -27.93 4.95 5.42
C THR A 370 -26.62 5.72 5.57
N LEU A 371 -25.60 5.27 6.32
CA LEU A 371 -24.52 6.20 6.71
C LEU A 371 -23.07 5.76 6.46
N SER A 372 -22.77 4.48 6.25
CA SER A 372 -21.36 4.09 6.05
C SER A 372 -20.95 4.25 4.59
N ARG A 373 -19.93 5.08 4.33
CA ARG A 373 -19.25 5.13 3.02
C ARG A 373 -18.41 3.88 2.76
N PHE A 374 -18.33 2.93 3.70
CA PHE A 374 -17.77 1.61 3.47
C PHE A 374 -18.75 0.69 2.75
N LEU A 375 -18.26 0.04 1.70
CA LEU A 375 -18.91 -1.04 0.99
C LEU A 375 -18.27 -2.36 1.39
N LEU A 376 -19.07 -3.35 1.78
CA LEU A 376 -18.56 -4.69 2.05
C LEU A 376 -17.96 -5.24 0.76
N LEU A 377 -16.66 -5.52 0.75
CA LEU A 377 -15.93 -6.03 -0.41
C LEU A 377 -15.97 -7.57 -0.43
N CYS A 378 -15.73 -8.19 0.73
CA CYS A 378 -15.88 -9.62 0.92
C CYS A 378 -16.18 -10.01 2.37
N GLU A 379 -16.90 -11.12 2.52
CA GLU A 379 -17.15 -11.79 3.80
C GLU A 379 -17.05 -13.32 3.61
N GLY A 380 -15.99 -13.92 4.15
CA GLY A 380 -15.68 -15.32 3.96
C GLY A 380 -15.45 -15.66 2.48
N VAL A 381 -16.29 -16.53 1.93
CA VAL A 381 -16.27 -16.91 0.50
C VAL A 381 -17.11 -15.98 -0.38
N HIS A 382 -17.92 -15.10 0.21
CA HIS A 382 -18.81 -14.22 -0.55
C HIS A 382 -18.08 -12.94 -0.96
N MET A 383 -18.06 -12.67 -2.26
CA MET A 383 -17.55 -11.44 -2.85
C MET A 383 -18.70 -10.55 -3.33
N PHE A 384 -18.59 -9.25 -3.07
CA PHE A 384 -19.59 -8.26 -3.45
C PHE A 384 -18.95 -7.28 -4.44
N SER A 385 -19.60 -7.04 -5.58
CA SER A 385 -19.13 -6.04 -6.56
C SER A 385 -19.72 -4.66 -6.27
N LEU A 386 -18.98 -3.61 -6.60
CA LEU A 386 -19.44 -2.22 -6.54
C LEU A 386 -20.70 -1.94 -7.39
N LEU A 387 -21.04 -2.82 -8.34
CA LEU A 387 -22.21 -2.72 -9.23
C LEU A 387 -23.47 -3.43 -8.69
N GLY A 388 -23.51 -3.79 -7.41
CA GLY A 388 -24.71 -4.35 -6.77
C GLY A 388 -25.11 -5.75 -7.28
N LYS A 389 -24.20 -6.46 -7.95
CA LYS A 389 -24.40 -7.86 -8.33
C LYS A 389 -23.48 -8.73 -7.49
N ARG A 390 -24.08 -9.55 -6.62
CA ARG A 390 -23.43 -10.70 -5.98
C ARG A 390 -22.83 -11.56 -7.09
N LEU A 391 -21.55 -11.92 -6.98
CA LEU A 391 -20.87 -12.68 -8.04
C LEU A 391 -21.39 -14.11 -8.23
N GLU A 392 -22.37 -14.56 -7.43
CA GLU A 392 -23.19 -15.74 -7.70
C GLU A 392 -24.51 -15.62 -6.92
N GLY A 393 -25.64 -15.76 -7.63
CA GLY A 393 -26.98 -16.06 -7.09
C GLY A 393 -27.49 -15.25 -5.89
N ALA A 394 -28.06 -14.07 -6.13
CA ALA A 394 -29.32 -13.57 -5.55
C ALA A 394 -29.48 -12.06 -5.82
N LYS A 395 -30.73 -11.66 -6.09
CA LYS A 395 -31.24 -10.29 -6.28
C LYS A 395 -30.90 -9.37 -5.09
N LEU A 396 -30.98 -8.05 -5.35
CA LEU A 396 -31.12 -6.88 -4.44
C LEU A 396 -29.90 -5.93 -4.50
N TYR A 397 -29.97 -4.62 -4.80
CA TYR A 397 -31.04 -3.64 -5.05
C TYR A 397 -30.60 -2.61 -6.10
N SER A 398 -31.55 -2.05 -6.84
CA SER A 398 -31.40 -0.89 -7.73
C SER A 398 -31.56 0.43 -6.98
N CYS A 399 -30.66 1.39 -7.23
CA CYS A 399 -30.89 2.79 -7.63
C CYS A 399 -29.62 3.60 -7.40
#